data_AF-A0A662RYP4-F1
#
_entry.id   AF-A0A662RYP4-F1
#
_cell.length_a   1.000
_cell.length_b   1.000
_cell.length_c   1.000
_cell.angle_alpha   90.00
_cell.angle_beta   90.00
_cell.angle_gamma   90.00
#
_symmetry.space_group_name_H-M   'P 1'
#
loop_
_entity.id
_entity.type
_entity.pdbx_description
1 polymer ?
#
loop_
_entity_poly.entity_id
_entity_poly.type
_entity_poly.pdbx_seq_one_letter_code
_entity_poly.pdbx_strand_id
1 'polypeptide(L)'
;MVRLEDAVVARFRKGKKVFEVLVDPYGAENVRGRRGKNAESGTEEIGEISEISEILAVEEIFEDASKGERAKEDDLRAVFGTTDVREIALRILKEGEIQLTTEQRRRITEEKRRAVIDRISRICVNPQTNTPHPPTRIEIALKEAKFHIDAMKSIDSLVKDAINALKPILPIKVHTNEIAVKIPAAYTGRIYEIKRNYEIIKEEWQPDGSFIAILRVPAGMKDELFALLNEITRGEVETKILK
;
A
#
# COMPACT_ATOMS: atom_id res chain seq x y z
N MET A 1 -11.82 3.88 16.96
CA MET A 1 -13.12 4.59 16.76
C MET A 1 -12.82 5.90 16.05
N VAL A 2 -13.36 6.07 14.84
CA VAL A 2 -13.10 7.21 13.97
C VAL A 2 -13.97 8.39 14.40
N ARG A 3 -13.41 9.60 14.39
CA ARG A 3 -14.19 10.82 14.69
C ARG A 3 -14.95 11.25 13.45
N LEU A 4 -16.21 11.66 13.63
CA LEU A 4 -17.07 12.16 12.55
C LEU A 4 -16.46 13.35 11.79
N GLU A 5 -15.68 14.19 12.47
CA GLU A 5 -15.01 15.37 11.89
C GLU A 5 -13.88 15.01 10.90
N ASP A 6 -13.22 13.86 11.10
CA ASP A 6 -12.15 13.37 10.24
C ASP A 6 -12.66 12.33 9.21
N ALA A 7 -13.91 11.88 9.35
CA ALA A 7 -14.51 10.92 8.45
C ALA A 7 -14.75 11.54 7.06
N VAL A 8 -14.71 10.67 6.05
CA VAL A 8 -14.94 11.01 4.64
C VAL A 8 -16.07 10.16 4.09
N VAL A 9 -16.77 10.68 3.09
CA VAL A 9 -17.91 9.99 2.48
C VAL A 9 -17.40 9.08 1.38
N ALA A 10 -17.61 7.78 1.49
CA ALA A 10 -17.49 6.86 0.35
C ALA A 10 -18.87 6.67 -0.28
N ARG A 11 -18.99 6.94 -1.57
CA ARG A 11 -20.25 6.95 -2.32
C ARG A 11 -20.25 5.88 -3.40
N PHE A 12 -21.33 5.12 -3.48
CA PHE A 12 -21.60 4.18 -4.57
C PHE A 12 -22.92 4.53 -5.24
N ARG A 13 -22.96 4.46 -6.58
CA ARG A 13 -24.17 4.75 -7.36
C ARG A 13 -24.52 3.56 -8.26
N LYS A 14 -25.76 3.10 -8.18
CA LYS A 14 -26.31 2.08 -9.08
C LYS A 14 -27.65 2.54 -9.64
N GLY A 15 -27.66 2.90 -10.92
CA GLY A 15 -28.82 3.54 -11.56
C GLY A 15 -29.14 4.88 -10.90
N LYS A 16 -30.36 5.02 -10.35
CA LYS A 16 -30.82 6.23 -9.65
C LYS A 16 -30.55 6.21 -8.14
N LYS A 17 -30.11 5.09 -7.58
CA LYS A 17 -29.87 4.93 -6.14
C LYS A 17 -28.44 5.30 -5.79
N VAL A 18 -28.28 5.99 -4.67
CA VAL A 18 -27.00 6.42 -4.11
C VAL A 18 -26.89 5.84 -2.71
N PHE A 19 -25.71 5.32 -2.38
CA PHE A 19 -25.40 4.77 -1.08
C PHE A 19 -24.09 5.36 -0.59
N GLU A 20 -24.07 5.79 0.66
CA GLU A 20 -22.98 6.51 1.29
C GLU A 20 -22.62 5.89 2.63
N VAL A 21 -21.32 5.85 2.94
CA VAL A 21 -20.80 5.45 4.24
C VAL A 21 -19.75 6.44 4.70
N LEU A 22 -19.69 6.67 6.02
CA LEU A 22 -18.70 7.52 6.66
C LEU A 22 -17.54 6.67 7.16
N VAL A 23 -16.35 6.91 6.63
CA VAL A 23 -15.17 6.08 6.85
C VAL A 23 -13.93 6.92 7.16
N ASP A 24 -12.96 6.35 7.85
CA ASP A 24 -11.63 6.95 7.94
C ASP A 24 -10.92 6.95 6.58
N PRO A 25 -10.35 8.09 6.14
CA PRO A 25 -9.71 8.19 4.83
C PRO A 25 -8.48 7.29 4.66
N TYR A 26 -7.68 7.08 5.71
CA TYR A 26 -6.47 6.25 5.63
C TYR A 26 -6.83 4.76 5.64
N GLY A 27 -7.81 4.37 6.46
CA GLY A 27 -8.39 3.03 6.44
C GLY A 27 -9.02 2.68 5.08
N ALA A 28 -9.81 3.59 4.52
CA ALA A 28 -10.43 3.43 3.21
C ALA A 28 -9.40 3.24 2.07
N GLU A 29 -8.27 3.94 2.15
CA GLU A 29 -7.15 3.75 1.22
C GLU A 29 -6.55 2.34 1.32
N ASN A 30 -6.30 1.84 2.54
CA ASN A 30 -5.71 0.51 2.75
C ASN A 30 -6.58 -0.59 2.13
N VAL A 31 -7.89 -0.51 2.34
CA VAL A 31 -8.86 -1.46 1.77
C VAL A 31 -8.86 -1.40 0.24
N ARG A 32 -8.80 -0.20 -0.38
CA ARG A 32 -8.69 -0.08 -1.85
C ARG A 32 -7.35 -0.56 -2.40
N GLY A 33 -6.25 -0.29 -1.71
CA GLY A 33 -4.90 -0.62 -2.16
C GLY A 33 -4.63 -2.13 -2.26
N ARG A 34 -5.37 -2.95 -1.51
CA ARG A 34 -5.26 -4.42 -1.54
C ARG A 34 -5.93 -5.08 -2.75
N ARG A 35 -6.72 -4.33 -3.55
CA ARG A 35 -7.47 -4.80 -4.75
C ARG A 35 -6.61 -5.40 -5.88
N GLY A 36 -5.28 -5.45 -5.74
CA GLY A 36 -4.37 -5.99 -6.75
C GLY A 36 -3.31 -7.00 -6.26
N LYS A 37 -3.25 -7.35 -4.98
CA LYS A 37 -2.22 -8.27 -4.46
C LYS A 37 -2.70 -9.69 -4.13
N ASN A 38 -4.00 -9.87 -3.83
CA ASN A 38 -4.47 -11.03 -3.05
C ASN A 38 -5.77 -11.63 -3.63
N ALA A 39 -5.69 -12.41 -4.72
CA ALA A 39 -6.86 -13.09 -5.30
C ALA A 39 -6.90 -14.62 -5.02
N GLU A 40 -6.01 -15.17 -4.17
CA GLU A 40 -5.80 -16.63 -4.11
C GLU A 40 -6.18 -17.32 -2.78
N SER A 41 -6.65 -16.62 -1.75
CA SER A 41 -7.00 -17.23 -0.46
C SER A 41 -8.35 -16.72 0.08
N GLY A 42 -9.43 -17.50 -0.13
CA GLY A 42 -10.80 -17.20 0.34
C GLY A 42 -11.00 -17.13 1.87
N THR A 43 -9.92 -17.10 2.66
CA THR A 43 -9.91 -16.91 4.11
C THR A 43 -9.87 -15.44 4.54
N GLU A 44 -9.54 -14.50 3.64
CA GLU A 44 -9.28 -13.09 4.00
C GLU A 44 -10.51 -12.16 3.94
N GLU A 45 -11.60 -12.55 3.28
CA GLU A 45 -12.84 -11.72 3.25
C GLU A 45 -13.40 -11.49 4.66
N ILE A 46 -13.27 -12.48 5.55
CA ILE A 46 -13.69 -12.37 6.97
C ILE A 46 -12.79 -11.38 7.74
N GLY A 47 -11.49 -11.33 7.40
CA GLY A 47 -10.54 -10.38 7.97
C GLY A 47 -10.84 -8.94 7.53
N GLU A 48 -11.13 -8.73 6.25
CA GLU A 48 -11.52 -7.42 5.72
C GLU A 48 -12.83 -6.91 6.35
N ILE A 49 -13.82 -7.79 6.56
CA ILE A 49 -15.08 -7.44 7.22
C ILE A 49 -14.84 -7.00 8.68
N SER A 50 -13.88 -7.60 9.39
CA SER A 50 -13.54 -7.19 10.76
C SER A 50 -12.83 -5.83 10.80
N GLU A 51 -11.97 -5.53 9.83
CA GLU A 51 -11.29 -4.23 9.69
C GLU A 51 -12.27 -3.10 9.32
N ILE A 52 -13.35 -3.41 8.58
CA ILE A 52 -14.38 -2.43 8.20
C ILE A 52 -15.02 -1.78 9.43
N SER A 53 -15.28 -2.52 10.51
CA SER A 53 -15.86 -1.95 11.74
C SER A 53 -14.93 -0.94 12.41
N GLU A 54 -13.60 -1.07 12.25
CA GLU A 54 -12.64 -0.11 12.79
C GLU A 54 -12.55 1.18 11.97
N ILE A 55 -12.83 1.06 10.67
CA ILE A 55 -12.71 2.15 9.68
C ILE A 55 -14.04 2.93 9.57
N LEU A 56 -15.18 2.31 9.84
CA LEU A 56 -16.47 2.99 9.85
C LEU A 56 -16.56 3.97 11.03
N ALA A 57 -16.94 5.21 10.74
CA ALA A 57 -17.27 6.18 11.77
C ALA A 57 -18.63 5.86 12.40
N VAL A 58 -19.56 5.33 11.61
CA VAL A 58 -20.89 4.90 12.03
C VAL A 58 -21.23 3.62 11.26
N GLU A 59 -21.76 2.61 11.95
CA GLU A 59 -22.23 1.36 11.33
C GLU A 59 -23.63 1.54 10.69
N GLU A 60 -23.75 2.51 9.79
CA GLU A 60 -24.99 2.79 9.03
C GLU A 60 -24.68 3.13 7.57
N ILE A 61 -25.67 2.89 6.69
CA ILE A 61 -25.62 3.24 5.27
C ILE A 61 -26.64 4.33 5.00
N PHE A 62 -26.17 5.38 4.35
CA PHE A 62 -26.94 6.58 4.06
C PHE A 62 -27.29 6.66 2.57
N GLU A 63 -28.41 7.28 2.24
CA GLU A 63 -28.65 7.85 0.91
C GLU A 63 -27.95 9.21 0.78
N ASP A 64 -27.88 9.97 1.88
CA ASP A 64 -27.15 11.23 2.02
C ASP A 64 -26.60 11.35 3.45
N ALA A 65 -25.30 11.11 3.62
CA ALA A 65 -24.63 11.13 4.91
C ALA A 65 -24.55 12.53 5.51
N SER A 66 -24.54 13.58 4.68
CA SER A 66 -24.48 14.97 5.16
C SER A 66 -25.79 15.43 5.80
N LYS A 67 -26.91 14.84 5.38
CA LYS A 67 -28.24 15.08 5.95
C LYS A 67 -28.68 14.03 6.97
N GLY A 68 -27.92 12.94 7.11
CA GLY A 68 -28.29 11.80 7.96
C GLY A 68 -29.46 10.98 7.41
N GLU A 69 -29.70 11.03 6.10
CA GLU A 69 -30.78 10.26 5.46
C GLU A 69 -30.32 8.82 5.27
N ARG A 70 -30.98 7.87 5.96
CA ARG A 70 -30.63 6.43 5.90
C ARG A 70 -31.17 5.76 4.66
N ALA A 71 -30.41 4.83 4.11
CA ALA A 71 -30.86 3.99 3.01
C ALA A 71 -31.94 3.01 3.45
N LYS A 72 -32.97 2.84 2.61
CA LYS A 72 -34.04 1.87 2.86
C LYS A 72 -33.54 0.43 2.73
N GLU A 73 -33.96 -0.46 3.63
CA GLU A 73 -33.56 -1.88 3.58
C GLU A 73 -33.93 -2.57 2.26
N ASP A 74 -35.12 -2.27 1.71
CA ASP A 74 -35.56 -2.80 0.42
C ASP A 74 -34.59 -2.42 -0.71
N ASP A 75 -34.03 -1.21 -0.64
CA ASP A 75 -33.09 -0.69 -1.61
C ASP A 75 -31.71 -1.34 -1.45
N LEU A 76 -31.29 -1.59 -0.21
CA LEU A 76 -30.05 -2.32 0.10
C LEU A 76 -30.13 -3.77 -0.42
N ARG A 77 -31.21 -4.50 -0.12
CA ARG A 77 -31.39 -5.88 -0.62
C ARG A 77 -31.45 -5.92 -2.14
N ALA A 78 -32.18 -5.00 -2.78
CA ALA A 78 -32.29 -4.98 -4.24
C ALA A 78 -30.95 -4.72 -4.94
N VAL A 79 -30.07 -3.92 -4.33
CA VAL A 79 -28.79 -3.51 -4.96
C VAL A 79 -27.64 -4.44 -4.59
N PHE A 80 -27.53 -4.79 -3.31
CA PHE A 80 -26.41 -5.51 -2.72
C PHE A 80 -26.71 -6.98 -2.42
N GLY A 81 -27.99 -7.37 -2.32
CA GLY A 81 -28.41 -8.73 -1.96
C GLY A 81 -28.35 -9.03 -0.46
N THR A 82 -27.93 -8.06 0.35
CA THR A 82 -27.72 -8.17 1.79
C THR A 82 -28.17 -6.86 2.47
N THR A 83 -28.36 -6.91 3.79
CA THR A 83 -28.54 -5.73 4.65
C THR A 83 -27.41 -5.60 5.67
N ASP A 84 -26.38 -6.46 5.61
CA ASP A 84 -25.22 -6.32 6.48
C ASP A 84 -24.43 -5.08 6.07
N VAL A 85 -24.33 -4.12 7.00
CA VAL A 85 -23.66 -2.85 6.78
C VAL A 85 -22.20 -3.03 6.38
N ARG A 86 -21.52 -4.01 6.95
CA ARG A 86 -20.07 -4.21 6.75
C ARG A 86 -19.78 -4.75 5.35
N GLU A 87 -20.56 -5.72 4.90
CA GLU A 87 -20.44 -6.26 3.54
C GLU A 87 -20.70 -5.18 2.49
N ILE A 88 -21.72 -4.35 2.74
CA ILE A 88 -22.07 -3.28 1.81
C ILE A 88 -21.02 -2.17 1.84
N ALA A 89 -20.54 -1.76 3.02
CA ALA A 89 -19.47 -0.78 3.16
C ALA A 89 -18.19 -1.23 2.45
N LEU A 90 -17.82 -2.51 2.57
CA LEU A 90 -16.68 -3.10 1.86
C LEU A 90 -16.84 -2.96 0.35
N ARG A 91 -18.04 -3.24 -0.17
CA ARG A 91 -18.34 -3.10 -1.59
C ARG A 91 -18.31 -1.63 -2.03
N ILE A 92 -18.87 -0.72 -1.24
CA ILE A 92 -18.83 0.73 -1.50
C ILE A 92 -17.38 1.23 -1.56
N LEU A 93 -16.51 0.78 -0.65
CA LEU A 93 -15.10 1.15 -0.65
C LEU A 93 -14.34 0.59 -1.86
N LYS A 94 -14.63 -0.66 -2.25
CA LYS A 94 -13.98 -1.31 -3.39
C LYS A 94 -14.42 -0.72 -4.73
N GLU A 95 -15.72 -0.53 -4.92
CA GLU A 95 -16.33 -0.19 -6.22
C GLU A 95 -16.75 1.29 -6.35
N GLY A 96 -16.90 2.01 -5.25
CA GLY A 96 -17.36 3.39 -5.20
C GLY A 96 -16.23 4.43 -5.27
N GLU A 97 -16.62 5.67 -4.96
CA GLU A 97 -15.76 6.85 -4.98
C GLU A 97 -15.65 7.47 -3.58
N ILE A 98 -14.42 7.78 -3.14
CA ILE A 98 -14.19 8.47 -1.87
C ILE A 98 -14.20 9.98 -2.13
N GLN A 99 -15.10 10.66 -1.44
CA GLN A 99 -15.28 12.11 -1.53
C GLN A 99 -14.52 12.78 -0.40
N LEU A 100 -13.51 13.54 -0.79
CA LEU A 100 -12.77 14.41 0.11
C LEU A 100 -13.25 15.84 -0.05
N THR A 101 -13.39 16.57 1.06
CA THR A 101 -13.52 18.03 1.00
C THR A 101 -12.23 18.64 0.45
N THR A 102 -12.31 19.88 -0.04
CA THR A 102 -11.14 20.61 -0.55
C THR A 102 -10.03 20.72 0.49
N GLU A 103 -10.40 20.97 1.76
CA GLU A 103 -9.44 21.09 2.86
C GLU A 103 -8.81 19.74 3.22
N GLN A 104 -9.60 18.67 3.35
CA GLN A 104 -9.09 17.32 3.60
C GLN A 104 -8.16 16.86 2.48
N ARG A 105 -8.55 17.06 1.22
CA ARG A 105 -7.69 16.74 0.07
C ARG A 105 -6.37 17.49 0.14
N ARG A 106 -6.40 18.80 0.40
CA ARG A 106 -5.17 19.60 0.52
C ARG A 106 -4.28 19.11 1.67
N ARG A 107 -4.85 18.81 2.83
CA ARG A 107 -4.14 18.29 4.02
C ARG A 107 -3.43 16.98 3.70
N ILE A 108 -4.19 15.98 3.22
CA ILE A 108 -3.68 14.64 2.91
C ILE A 108 -2.61 14.71 1.80
N THR A 109 -2.85 15.49 0.74
CA THR A 109 -1.88 15.64 -0.35
C THR A 109 -0.57 16.26 0.14
N GLU A 110 -0.61 17.26 1.02
CA GLU A 110 0.59 17.90 1.57
C GLU A 110 1.35 16.98 2.53
N GLU A 111 0.65 16.24 3.38
CA GLU A 111 1.25 15.23 4.26
C GLU A 111 1.94 14.13 3.44
N LYS A 112 1.25 13.58 2.44
CA LYS A 112 1.82 12.58 1.53
C LYS A 112 2.98 13.13 0.74
N ARG A 113 2.94 14.40 0.34
CA ARG A 113 4.07 15.08 -0.32
C ARG A 113 5.33 15.04 0.53
N ARG A 114 5.21 15.43 1.79
CA ARG A 114 6.34 15.40 2.73
C ARG A 114 6.85 13.97 2.94
N ALA A 115 5.94 13.01 3.13
CA ALA A 115 6.29 11.61 3.32
C ALA A 115 7.01 11.02 2.09
N VAL A 116 6.53 11.32 0.87
CA VAL A 116 7.17 10.87 -0.38
C VAL A 116 8.56 11.48 -0.54
N ILE A 117 8.71 12.78 -0.29
CA ILE A 117 10.01 13.47 -0.38
C ILE A 117 11.01 12.88 0.61
N ASP A 118 10.60 12.72 1.87
CA ASP A 118 11.45 12.15 2.92
C ASP A 118 11.82 10.70 2.60
N ARG A 119 10.86 9.89 2.15
CA ARG A 119 11.12 8.50 1.75
C ARG A 119 12.11 8.42 0.60
N ILE A 120 11.92 9.22 -0.47
CA ILE A 120 12.85 9.27 -1.60
C ILE A 120 14.24 9.72 -1.14
N SER A 121 14.34 10.71 -0.28
CA SER A 121 15.64 11.21 0.23
C SER A 121 16.41 10.12 0.98
N ARG A 122 15.70 9.24 1.71
CA ARG A 122 16.33 8.14 2.47
C ARG A 122 16.70 6.94 1.61
N ILE A 123 15.87 6.58 0.62
CA ILE A 123 16.07 5.35 -0.15
C ILE A 123 16.82 5.57 -1.46
N CYS A 124 16.91 6.80 -1.97
CA CYS A 124 17.54 7.11 -3.25
C CYS A 124 18.84 7.88 -3.10
N VAL A 125 19.78 7.61 -4.01
CA VAL A 125 21.08 8.26 -4.07
C VAL A 125 21.36 8.77 -5.48
N ASN A 126 22.26 9.74 -5.58
CA ASN A 126 22.86 10.12 -6.85
C ASN A 126 23.81 9.01 -7.32
N PRO A 127 23.61 8.41 -8.51
CA PRO A 127 24.51 7.38 -9.03
C PRO A 127 25.96 7.82 -9.24
N GLN A 128 26.20 9.13 -9.41
CA GLN A 128 27.53 9.68 -9.69
C GLN A 128 28.36 9.85 -8.41
N THR A 129 27.74 10.31 -7.33
CA THR A 129 28.42 10.60 -6.05
C THR A 129 28.14 9.56 -4.96
N ASN A 130 27.18 8.66 -5.19
CA ASN A 130 26.64 7.72 -4.20
C ASN A 130 26.14 8.37 -2.90
N THR A 131 25.82 9.67 -2.93
CA THR A 131 25.26 10.40 -1.79
C THR A 131 23.75 10.56 -1.92
N PRO A 132 22.99 10.58 -0.81
CA PRO A 132 21.57 10.91 -0.82
C PRO A 132 21.31 12.30 -1.37
N HIS A 133 20.14 12.48 -2.00
CA HIS A 133 19.69 13.81 -2.42
C HIS A 133 18.99 14.50 -1.24
N PRO A 134 19.31 15.78 -0.94
CA PRO A 134 18.61 16.53 0.10
C PRO A 134 17.09 16.62 -0.19
N PRO A 135 16.23 16.62 0.84
CA PRO A 135 14.77 16.72 0.66
C PRO A 135 14.34 17.93 -0.19
N THR A 136 14.97 19.09 0.03
CA THR A 136 14.71 20.32 -0.73
C THR A 136 15.02 20.16 -2.22
N ARG A 137 16.06 19.41 -2.58
CA ARG A 137 16.41 19.15 -3.99
C ARG A 137 15.36 18.29 -4.68
N ILE A 138 14.86 17.26 -3.98
CA ILE A 138 13.78 16.39 -4.46
C ILE A 138 12.49 17.18 -4.61
N GLU A 139 12.15 18.04 -3.65
CA GLU A 139 10.95 18.88 -3.72
C GLU A 139 10.96 19.79 -4.96
N ILE A 140 12.09 20.46 -5.23
CA ILE A 140 12.26 21.32 -6.41
C ILE A 140 12.11 20.49 -7.70
N ALA A 141 12.77 19.32 -7.76
CA ALA A 141 12.71 18.46 -8.94
C ALA A 141 11.29 17.89 -9.18
N LEU A 142 10.52 17.60 -8.12
CA LEU A 142 9.12 17.18 -8.26
C LEU A 142 8.21 18.31 -8.77
N LYS A 143 8.49 19.57 -8.38
CA LYS A 143 7.79 20.74 -8.94
C LYS A 143 8.11 20.94 -10.41
N GLU A 144 9.38 20.78 -10.80
CA GLU A 144 9.84 20.85 -12.19
C GLU A 144 9.23 19.74 -13.06
N ALA A 145 9.13 18.52 -12.51
CA ALA A 145 8.45 17.38 -13.13
C ALA A 145 6.92 17.57 -13.25
N LYS A 146 6.36 18.62 -12.64
CA LYS A 146 4.91 18.84 -12.49
C LYS A 146 4.20 17.61 -11.93
N PHE A 147 4.87 16.87 -11.03
CA PHE A 147 4.32 15.65 -10.45
C PHE A 147 3.18 15.99 -9.49
N HIS A 148 2.00 15.40 -9.74
CA HIS A 148 0.83 15.55 -8.90
C HIS A 148 0.67 14.37 -7.95
N ILE A 149 0.38 14.66 -6.68
CA ILE A 149 0.23 13.64 -5.65
C ILE A 149 -1.25 13.35 -5.48
N ASP A 150 -1.61 12.11 -5.78
CA ASP A 150 -2.95 11.59 -5.56
C ASP A 150 -3.14 11.22 -4.08
N ALA A 151 -4.14 11.83 -3.44
CA ALA A 151 -4.49 11.56 -2.05
C ALA A 151 -4.96 10.11 -1.83
N MET A 152 -5.41 9.41 -2.87
CA MET A 152 -5.97 8.05 -2.78
C MET A 152 -4.94 6.94 -3.04
N LYS A 153 -3.72 7.28 -3.43
CA LYS A 153 -2.65 6.30 -3.67
C LYS A 153 -1.76 6.11 -2.45
N SER A 154 -1.32 4.87 -2.25
CA SER A 154 -0.36 4.53 -1.20
C SER A 154 0.96 5.26 -1.37
N ILE A 155 1.63 5.54 -0.25
CA ILE A 155 2.94 6.20 -0.24
C ILE A 155 3.92 5.41 -1.11
N ASP A 156 3.95 4.08 -1.03
CA ASP A 156 4.85 3.25 -1.83
C ASP A 156 4.58 3.38 -3.34
N SER A 157 3.31 3.39 -3.75
CA SER A 157 2.93 3.60 -5.15
C SER A 157 3.36 5.00 -5.61
N LEU A 158 3.12 6.02 -4.78
CA LEU A 158 3.49 7.40 -5.08
C LEU A 158 5.01 7.58 -5.16
N VAL A 159 5.78 6.92 -4.29
CA VAL A 159 7.26 6.95 -4.32
C VAL A 159 7.77 6.33 -5.62
N LYS A 160 7.22 5.19 -6.04
CA LYS A 160 7.58 4.55 -7.32
C LYS A 160 7.28 5.46 -8.52
N ASP A 161 6.08 6.04 -8.55
CA ASP A 161 5.65 6.95 -9.62
C ASP A 161 6.52 8.22 -9.64
N ALA A 162 6.81 8.79 -8.47
CA ALA A 162 7.65 9.97 -8.29
C ALA A 162 9.10 9.74 -8.74
N ILE A 163 9.72 8.60 -8.38
CA ILE A 163 11.08 8.26 -8.82
C ILE A 163 11.13 8.20 -10.35
N ASN A 164 10.14 7.61 -11.01
CA ASN A 164 10.08 7.54 -12.46
C ASN A 164 9.94 8.92 -13.11
N ALA A 165 9.14 9.82 -12.51
CA ALA A 165 9.01 11.20 -12.96
C ALA A 165 10.28 12.03 -12.75
N LEU A 166 11.10 11.69 -11.74
CA LEU A 166 12.34 12.41 -11.42
C LEU A 166 13.53 12.01 -12.32
N LYS A 167 13.58 10.77 -12.83
CA LYS A 167 14.70 10.24 -13.64
C LYS A 167 15.15 11.16 -14.80
N PRO A 168 14.26 11.83 -15.56
CA PRO A 168 14.67 12.71 -16.66
C PRO A 168 15.33 14.02 -16.19
N ILE A 169 15.09 14.45 -14.95
CA ILE A 169 15.51 15.76 -14.42
C ILE A 169 16.70 15.61 -13.48
N LEU A 170 16.73 14.52 -12.71
CA LEU A 170 17.72 14.28 -11.67
C LEU A 170 18.29 12.86 -11.81
N PRO A 171 19.63 12.69 -11.87
CA PRO A 171 20.23 11.36 -11.77
C PRO A 171 19.91 10.79 -10.39
N ILE A 172 18.98 9.83 -10.36
CA ILE A 172 18.47 9.23 -9.14
C ILE A 172 18.36 7.72 -9.34
N LYS A 173 18.94 6.96 -8.41
CA LYS A 173 18.76 5.50 -8.32
C LYS A 173 18.34 5.13 -6.91
N VAL A 174 17.55 4.07 -6.78
CA VAL A 174 17.29 3.47 -5.47
C VAL A 174 18.61 2.88 -4.96
N HIS A 175 18.96 3.21 -3.72
CA HIS A 175 20.08 2.58 -3.04
C HIS A 175 19.67 1.16 -2.66
N THR A 176 20.30 0.19 -3.32
CA THR A 176 20.07 -1.23 -3.09
C THR A 176 21.30 -1.84 -2.44
N ASN A 177 21.08 -2.69 -1.44
CA ASN A 177 22.09 -3.60 -0.92
C ASN A 177 21.97 -4.94 -1.65
N GLU A 178 23.10 -5.59 -1.89
CA GLU A 178 23.12 -6.97 -2.34
C GLU A 178 23.25 -7.85 -1.09
N ILE A 179 22.28 -8.73 -0.85
CA ILE A 179 22.24 -9.58 0.36
C ILE A 179 22.31 -11.03 -0.10
N ALA A 180 23.38 -11.71 0.29
CA ALA A 180 23.48 -13.15 0.14
C ALA A 180 22.65 -13.83 1.23
N VAL A 181 21.82 -14.78 0.84
CA VAL A 181 20.99 -15.61 1.72
C VAL A 181 21.29 -17.07 1.45
N LYS A 182 21.36 -17.89 2.49
CA LYS A 182 21.44 -19.34 2.42
C LYS A 182 20.27 -19.92 3.18
N ILE A 183 19.44 -20.69 2.47
CA ILE A 183 18.23 -21.32 2.98
C ILE A 183 18.48 -22.83 3.08
N PRO A 184 18.31 -23.44 4.27
CA PRO A 184 18.45 -24.88 4.43
C PRO A 184 17.45 -25.67 3.58
N ALA A 185 17.84 -26.90 3.19
CA ALA A 185 17.05 -27.78 2.31
C ALA A 185 15.58 -27.94 2.76
N ALA A 186 15.34 -27.99 4.08
CA ALA A 186 14.03 -28.16 4.68
C ALA A 186 13.01 -27.04 4.33
N TYR A 187 13.48 -25.84 3.99
CA TYR A 187 12.63 -24.66 3.77
C TYR A 187 12.59 -24.21 2.31
N THR A 188 13.19 -24.97 1.41
CA THR A 188 13.33 -24.62 -0.02
C THR A 188 12.00 -24.55 -0.77
N GLY A 189 10.95 -25.20 -0.28
CA GLY A 189 9.61 -25.17 -0.89
C GLY A 189 8.98 -23.78 -0.96
N ARG A 190 9.40 -22.83 -0.11
CA ARG A 190 8.88 -21.45 -0.05
C ARG A 190 9.79 -20.42 -0.74
N ILE A 191 10.83 -20.85 -1.46
CA ILE A 191 11.74 -19.93 -2.20
C ILE A 191 10.97 -19.07 -3.21
N TYR A 192 9.89 -19.59 -3.79
CA TYR A 192 9.09 -18.85 -4.79
C TYR A 192 8.52 -17.54 -4.23
N GLU A 193 8.19 -17.47 -2.94
CA GLU A 193 7.71 -16.24 -2.28
C GLU A 193 8.78 -15.16 -2.27
N ILE A 194 10.05 -15.54 -2.06
CA ILE A 194 11.20 -14.63 -2.11
C ILE A 194 11.41 -14.14 -3.55
N LYS A 195 11.36 -15.05 -4.53
CA LYS A 195 11.48 -14.73 -5.96
C LYS A 195 10.39 -13.77 -6.46
N ARG A 196 9.19 -13.82 -5.87
CA ARG A 196 8.08 -12.93 -6.23
C ARG A 196 8.28 -11.50 -5.71
N ASN A 197 8.88 -11.37 -4.53
CA ASN A 197 9.00 -10.09 -3.83
C ASN A 197 10.32 -9.35 -4.08
N TYR A 198 11.39 -10.07 -4.44
CA TYR A 198 12.74 -9.51 -4.59
C TYR A 198 13.42 -9.95 -5.88
N GLU A 199 14.25 -9.06 -6.43
CA GLU A 199 15.08 -9.36 -7.60
C GLU A 199 16.27 -10.25 -7.20
N ILE A 200 16.42 -11.40 -7.85
CA ILE A 200 17.55 -12.31 -7.67
C ILE A 200 18.63 -12.02 -8.70
N ILE A 201 19.82 -11.68 -8.22
CA ILE A 201 21.00 -11.41 -9.07
C ILE A 201 21.68 -12.72 -9.46
N LYS A 202 21.82 -13.63 -8.49
CA LYS A 202 22.45 -14.94 -8.67
C LYS A 202 21.79 -15.94 -7.75
N GLU A 203 21.63 -17.18 -8.21
CA GLU A 203 21.18 -18.31 -7.40
C GLU A 203 22.01 -19.55 -7.67
N GLU A 204 22.18 -20.38 -6.64
CA GLU A 204 22.98 -21.60 -6.69
C GLU A 204 22.43 -22.64 -5.70
N TRP A 205 22.20 -23.85 -6.20
CA TRP A 205 21.86 -25.00 -5.36
C TRP A 205 23.13 -25.69 -4.89
N GLN A 206 23.20 -25.98 -3.59
CA GLN A 206 24.32 -26.66 -2.99
C GLN A 206 24.09 -28.19 -2.97
N PRO A 207 25.17 -29.00 -2.93
CA PRO A 207 25.06 -30.47 -2.88
C PRO A 207 24.31 -31.01 -1.65
N ASP A 208 24.26 -30.24 -0.57
CA ASP A 208 23.50 -30.55 0.66
C ASP A 208 21.99 -30.24 0.53
N GLY A 209 21.55 -29.79 -0.65
CA GLY A 209 20.17 -29.37 -0.92
C GLY A 209 19.85 -27.96 -0.43
N SER A 210 20.80 -27.24 0.17
CA SER A 210 20.61 -25.83 0.54
C SER A 210 20.59 -24.92 -0.69
N PHE A 211 19.89 -23.80 -0.58
CA PHE A 211 19.75 -22.82 -1.65
C PHE A 211 20.44 -21.53 -1.27
N ILE A 212 21.36 -21.06 -2.11
CA ILE A 212 22.04 -19.78 -1.95
C ILE A 212 21.55 -18.82 -3.01
N ALA A 213 21.19 -17.59 -2.62
CA ALA A 213 20.85 -16.53 -3.55
C ALA A 213 21.45 -15.19 -3.14
N ILE A 214 21.75 -14.35 -4.13
CA ILE A 214 22.09 -12.95 -3.94
C ILE A 214 20.87 -12.12 -4.35
N LEU A 215 20.27 -11.44 -3.38
CA LEU A 215 19.08 -10.62 -3.57
C LEU A 215 19.47 -9.15 -3.68
N ARG A 216 18.90 -8.44 -4.66
CA ARG A 216 18.98 -6.97 -4.71
C ARG A 216 17.83 -6.39 -3.90
N VAL A 217 18.16 -5.74 -2.79
CA VAL A 217 17.15 -5.24 -1.85
C VAL A 217 17.32 -3.75 -1.61
N PRO A 218 16.29 -2.91 -1.84
CA PRO A 218 16.32 -1.51 -1.45
C PRO A 218 16.70 -1.36 0.02
N ALA A 219 17.58 -0.40 0.35
CA ALA A 219 18.10 -0.24 1.71
C ALA A 219 17.00 -0.06 2.77
N GLY A 220 15.86 0.54 2.38
CA GLY A 220 14.69 0.72 3.25
C GLY A 220 13.75 -0.49 3.40
N MET A 221 14.01 -1.61 2.70
CA MET A 221 13.23 -2.86 2.78
C MET A 221 14.04 -4.03 3.36
N LYS A 222 15.21 -3.73 3.91
CA LYS A 222 16.12 -4.72 4.50
C LYS A 222 15.48 -5.44 5.69
N ASP A 223 14.77 -4.71 6.55
CA ASP A 223 14.14 -5.28 7.74
C ASP A 223 12.94 -6.17 7.37
N GLU A 224 12.16 -5.76 6.35
CA GLU A 224 11.07 -6.58 5.79
C GLU A 224 11.59 -7.89 5.20
N LEU A 225 12.72 -7.85 4.49
CA LEU A 225 13.37 -9.07 3.98
C LEU A 225 13.74 -10.01 5.13
N PHE A 226 14.38 -9.50 6.19
CA PHE A 226 14.77 -10.35 7.31
C PHE A 226 13.57 -10.93 8.06
N ALA A 227 12.50 -10.15 8.22
CA ALA A 227 11.26 -10.64 8.80
C ALA A 227 10.67 -11.79 7.97
N LEU A 228 10.58 -11.61 6.64
CA LEU A 228 10.08 -12.64 5.73
C LEU A 228 10.96 -13.91 5.76
N LEU A 229 12.29 -13.76 5.69
CA LEU A 229 13.21 -14.89 5.73
C LEU A 229 13.09 -15.66 7.06
N ASN A 230 12.96 -14.95 8.18
CA ASN A 230 12.74 -15.57 9.49
C ASN A 230 11.41 -16.30 9.58
N GLU A 231 10.33 -15.76 8.99
CA GLU A 231 9.03 -16.42 8.96
C GLU A 231 9.09 -17.72 8.14
N ILE A 232 9.72 -17.68 6.96
CA ILE A 232 9.82 -18.81 6.04
C ILE A 232 10.72 -19.92 6.61
N THR A 233 11.83 -19.55 7.24
CA THR A 233 12.88 -20.49 7.69
C THR A 233 12.88 -20.74 9.18
N ARG A 234 11.94 -20.15 9.93
CA ARG A 234 11.90 -20.17 11.40
C ARG A 234 13.20 -19.69 12.06
N GLY A 235 13.94 -18.80 11.39
CA GLY A 235 15.20 -18.24 11.86
C GLY A 235 16.45 -19.05 11.50
N GLU A 236 16.33 -20.14 10.75
CA GLU A 236 17.48 -20.96 10.32
C GLU A 236 18.19 -20.45 9.05
N VAL A 237 17.83 -19.26 8.57
CA VAL A 237 18.48 -18.60 7.43
C VAL A 237 19.84 -18.00 7.82
N GLU A 238 20.85 -18.22 6.98
CA GLU A 238 22.11 -17.45 7.08
C GLU A 238 22.07 -16.28 6.09
N THR A 239 22.39 -15.07 6.54
CA THR A 239 22.42 -13.88 5.68
C THR A 239 23.74 -13.12 5.78
N LYS A 240 24.19 -12.56 4.65
CA LYS A 240 25.40 -11.74 4.56
C LYS A 240 25.19 -10.58 3.61
N ILE A 241 25.35 -9.36 4.11
CA ILE A 241 25.28 -8.14 3.29
C ILE A 241 26.60 -8.03 2.50
N LEU A 242 26.49 -8.01 1.19
CA LEU A 242 27.59 -7.76 0.27
C LEU A 242 27.77 -6.24 0.13
N LYS A 243 29.03 -5.79 0.08
CA LYS A 243 29.39 -4.38 -0.07
C LYS A 243 29.27 -3.93 -1.52
#